data_AF-A0A943PCH1-F1
#
_entry.id   AF-A0A943PCH1-F1
#
_cell.length_a   1.000
_cell.length_b   1.000
_cell.length_c   1.000
_cell.angle_alpha   90.00
_cell.angle_beta   90.00
_cell.angle_gamma   90.00
#
_symmetry.space_group_name_H-M   'P 1'
#
loop_
_entity.id
_entity.type
_entity.pdbx_description
1 polymer ?
#
loop_
_entity_poly.entity_id
_entity_poly.type
_entity_poly.pdbx_seq_one_letter_code
_entity_poly.pdbx_strand_id
1 'polypeptide(L)'
;MLYGKQGACKTTKTNKRSHPYITQKGEYRECDPCQYIANIKDKTVTGYKYLDLSDAAGIIASVSGRARGKLRLFTQIDGDCIGEIDIRPNIRRAKTGIRFSLAESALYFRFEGSGKLNLLNFTVTTSKEDNS
;
A
#
# COMPACT_ATOMS: atom_id res chain seq x y z
N MET A 1 -0.08 -2.24 -10.08
CA MET A 1 -0.82 -1.21 -10.87
C MET A 1 -1.01 0.04 -10.03
N LEU A 2 -1.05 1.22 -10.66
CA LEU A 2 -1.15 2.50 -9.95
C LEU A 2 -2.20 3.42 -10.60
N TYR A 3 -3.20 3.82 -9.82
CA TYR A 3 -4.27 4.72 -10.24
C TYR A 3 -4.28 5.96 -9.35
N GLY A 4 -4.33 7.13 -9.96
CA GLY A 4 -4.55 8.40 -9.29
C GLY A 4 -6.01 8.83 -9.40
N LYS A 5 -6.33 10.00 -8.84
CA LYS A 5 -7.69 10.58 -8.87
C LYS A 5 -8.31 10.66 -10.27
N GLN A 6 -7.50 10.68 -11.33
CA GLN A 6 -7.92 10.84 -12.73
C GLN A 6 -7.79 9.55 -13.55
N GLY A 7 -7.60 8.39 -12.89
CA GLY A 7 -7.47 7.09 -13.55
C GLY A 7 -6.03 6.55 -13.55
N ALA A 8 -5.71 5.67 -14.50
CA ALA A 8 -4.41 5.01 -14.57
C ALA A 8 -3.27 6.02 -14.71
N CYS A 9 -2.23 5.90 -13.88
CA CYS A 9 -1.11 6.85 -13.88
C CYS A 9 0.06 6.36 -14.74
N LYS A 10 0.44 7.16 -15.74
CA LYS A 10 1.76 7.08 -16.39
C LYS A 10 2.63 8.23 -15.88
N THR A 11 3.69 7.92 -15.12
CA THR A 11 4.56 8.97 -14.56
C THR A 11 5.74 9.25 -15.48
N THR A 12 5.89 10.51 -15.92
CA THR A 12 7.10 11.06 -16.55
C THR A 12 7.86 11.96 -15.56
N LYS A 13 9.14 12.29 -15.84
CA LYS A 13 9.99 13.11 -14.95
C LYS A 13 9.33 14.45 -14.56
N THR A 14 8.44 15.00 -15.39
CA THR A 14 7.82 16.31 -15.23
C THR A 14 6.52 16.32 -14.40
N ASN A 15 5.88 15.17 -14.10
CA ASN A 15 4.56 15.14 -13.44
C ASN A 15 4.53 14.41 -12.07
N LYS A 16 5.70 14.20 -11.45
CA LYS A 16 5.84 13.52 -10.14
C LYS A 16 5.14 14.24 -8.98
N ARG A 17 4.85 15.54 -9.09
CA ARG A 17 4.21 16.33 -8.02
C ARG A 17 2.72 16.02 -7.87
N SER A 18 2.05 15.69 -8.97
CA SER A 18 0.59 15.55 -9.01
C SER A 18 0.13 14.11 -8.79
N HIS A 19 0.91 13.14 -9.23
CA HIS A 19 0.55 11.72 -9.25
C HIS A 19 1.45 10.88 -8.35
N PRO A 20 0.94 9.75 -7.84
CA PRO A 20 1.78 8.76 -7.19
C PRO A 20 2.76 8.15 -8.21
N TYR A 21 3.92 7.69 -7.74
CA TYR A 21 4.94 7.09 -8.61
C TYR A 21 5.81 6.08 -7.86
N ILE A 22 6.39 5.13 -8.62
CA ILE A 22 7.36 4.19 -8.10
C ILE A 22 8.74 4.86 -8.07
N THR A 23 9.47 4.74 -6.96
CA THR A 23 10.82 5.27 -6.80
C THR A 23 11.65 4.36 -5.90
N GLN A 24 12.95 4.60 -5.79
CA GLN A 24 13.88 3.77 -5.02
C GLN A 24 14.75 4.65 -4.12
N LYS A 25 15.16 4.12 -2.98
CA LYS A 25 16.18 4.71 -2.11
C LYS A 25 17.43 3.83 -2.14
N GLY A 26 18.61 4.47 -2.26
CA GLY A 26 19.92 3.80 -2.34
C GLY A 26 20.80 4.51 -3.37
N GLU A 27 22.02 4.89 -2.97
CA GLU A 27 23.00 5.54 -3.87
C GLU A 27 23.63 4.56 -4.86
N TYR A 28 23.71 3.27 -4.48
CA TYR A 28 24.36 2.21 -5.25
C TYR A 28 23.49 0.95 -5.31
N ARG A 29 23.61 0.18 -6.41
CA ARG A 29 22.88 -1.07 -6.64
C ARG A 29 23.17 -2.16 -5.60
N GLU A 30 24.28 -2.05 -4.87
CA GLU A 30 24.72 -3.01 -3.85
C GLU A 30 24.16 -2.70 -2.44
N CYS A 31 23.61 -1.51 -2.23
CA CYS A 31 22.85 -1.20 -1.02
C CYS A 31 21.37 -1.49 -1.30
N ASP A 32 20.90 -2.62 -0.78
CA ASP A 32 19.53 -3.13 -0.78
C ASP A 32 18.48 -2.13 -1.30
N PRO A 33 18.23 -2.09 -2.63
CA PRO A 33 17.45 -1.03 -3.24
C PRO A 33 15.97 -1.16 -2.83
N CYS A 34 15.56 -0.38 -1.83
CA CYS A 34 14.17 -0.32 -1.41
C CYS A 34 13.34 0.48 -2.41
N GLN A 35 12.72 -0.21 -3.38
CA GLN A 35 11.70 0.38 -4.25
C GLN A 35 10.37 0.52 -3.50
N TYR A 36 9.70 1.67 -3.65
CA TYR A 36 8.46 1.98 -2.96
C TYR A 36 7.55 2.89 -3.79
N ILE A 37 6.28 3.00 -3.39
CA ILE A 37 5.30 3.91 -4.00
C ILE A 37 5.28 5.21 -3.19
N ALA A 38 5.66 6.30 -3.84
CA ALA A 38 5.69 7.64 -3.26
C ALA A 38 4.50 8.50 -3.70
N ASN A 39 4.24 9.56 -2.93
CA ASN A 39 3.25 10.59 -3.26
C ASN A 39 1.82 10.04 -3.44
N ILE A 40 1.44 9.05 -2.63
CA ILE A 40 0.06 8.56 -2.50
C ILE A 40 -0.76 9.68 -1.85
N LYS A 41 -1.84 10.09 -2.53
CA LYS A 41 -2.78 11.13 -2.11
C LYS A 41 -4.19 10.59 -2.06
N ASP A 42 -5.13 11.41 -1.60
CA ASP A 42 -6.55 11.07 -1.57
C ASP A 42 -7.01 10.36 -2.84
N LYS A 43 -7.72 9.23 -2.65
CA LYS A 43 -8.29 8.35 -3.68
C LYS A 43 -7.28 7.65 -4.58
N THR A 44 -5.99 7.71 -4.27
CA THR A 44 -4.98 6.89 -4.96
C THR A 44 -5.19 5.42 -4.65
N VAL A 45 -5.16 4.57 -5.68
CA VAL A 45 -5.22 3.12 -5.57
C VAL A 45 -3.89 2.50 -6.02
N THR A 46 -3.28 1.71 -5.14
CA THR A 46 -2.09 0.92 -5.43
C THR A 46 -2.45 -0.55 -5.39
N GLY A 47 -2.24 -1.29 -6.47
CA GLY A 47 -2.59 -2.72 -6.58
C GLY A 47 -1.37 -3.62 -6.77
N TYR A 48 -1.35 -4.72 -6.03
CA TYR A 48 -0.42 -5.85 -6.15
C TYR A 48 -1.23 -7.06 -6.60
N LYS A 49 -0.75 -7.78 -7.61
CA LYS A 49 -1.43 -8.95 -8.20
C LYS A 49 -0.48 -10.14 -8.16
N TYR A 50 -1.04 -11.34 -8.25
CA TYR A 50 -0.32 -12.62 -8.18
C TYR A 50 0.34 -12.83 -6.80
N LEU A 51 -0.38 -12.49 -5.73
CA LEU A 51 0.00 -12.79 -4.35
C LEU A 51 -0.62 -14.12 -3.93
N ASP A 52 0.06 -14.88 -3.08
CA ASP A 52 -0.58 -15.96 -2.32
C ASP A 52 -1.13 -15.39 -1.01
N LEU A 53 -2.46 -15.39 -0.89
CA LEU A 53 -3.19 -14.87 0.28
C LEU A 53 -4.02 -15.96 0.96
N SER A 54 -3.81 -17.23 0.62
CA SER A 54 -4.62 -18.36 1.10
C SER A 54 -4.63 -18.50 2.63
N ASP A 55 -3.47 -18.29 3.27
CA ASP A 55 -3.29 -18.36 4.74
C ASP A 55 -3.17 -16.98 5.41
N ALA A 56 -3.54 -15.91 4.71
CA ALA A 56 -3.37 -14.55 5.20
C ALA A 56 -4.38 -14.21 6.31
N ALA A 57 -3.86 -13.71 7.44
CA ALA A 57 -4.62 -13.30 8.62
C ALA A 57 -4.56 -11.78 8.89
N GLY A 58 -3.69 -11.06 8.20
CA GLY A 58 -3.54 -9.62 8.39
C GLY A 58 -2.50 -8.99 7.49
N ILE A 59 -2.47 -7.66 7.53
CA ILE A 59 -1.53 -6.83 6.78
C ILE A 59 -0.85 -5.86 7.72
N ILE A 60 0.48 -5.77 7.62
CA ILE A 60 1.30 -4.73 8.26
C ILE A 60 1.83 -3.83 7.15
N ALA A 61 1.48 -2.55 7.17
CA ALA A 61 1.99 -1.56 6.23
C ALA A 61 3.13 -0.75 6.87
N SER A 62 4.28 -0.68 6.20
CA SER A 62 5.35 0.25 6.53
C SER A 62 5.20 1.50 5.68
N VAL A 63 5.09 2.65 6.33
CA VAL A 63 4.75 3.91 5.67
C VAL A 63 5.64 5.06 6.12
N SER A 64 5.66 6.13 5.31
CA SER A 64 6.27 7.41 5.70
C SER A 64 5.50 8.58 5.09
N GLY A 65 5.91 9.80 5.46
CA GLY A 65 5.29 11.04 5.00
C GLY A 65 4.44 11.71 6.07
N ARG A 66 3.78 12.80 5.68
CA ARG A 66 2.87 13.57 6.53
C ARG A 66 1.47 13.42 5.95
N ALA A 67 0.80 12.35 6.35
CA ALA A 67 -0.55 12.02 5.92
C ALA A 67 -1.45 11.76 7.13
N ARG A 68 -2.75 12.00 6.95
CA ARG A 68 -3.80 11.66 7.90
C ARG A 68 -5.00 11.12 7.15
N GLY A 69 -5.51 9.97 7.55
CA GLY A 69 -6.66 9.33 6.92
C GLY A 69 -6.67 7.83 7.15
N LYS A 70 -7.20 7.10 6.19
CA LYS A 70 -7.29 5.64 6.20
C LYS A 70 -6.65 5.04 4.96
N LEU A 71 -5.93 3.95 5.13
CA LEU A 71 -5.52 3.07 4.04
C LEU A 71 -6.47 1.88 4.04
N ARG A 72 -7.37 1.83 3.06
CA ARG A 72 -8.41 0.81 2.92
C ARG A 72 -7.94 -0.30 2.00
N LEU A 73 -8.30 -1.54 2.32
CA LEU A 73 -7.79 -2.74 1.67
C LEU A 73 -8.92 -3.44 0.91
N PHE A 74 -8.60 -3.95 -0.27
CA PHE A 74 -9.54 -4.62 -1.18
C PHE A 74 -8.84 -5.77 -1.89
N THR A 75 -9.58 -6.80 -2.27
CA THR A 75 -9.07 -7.86 -3.17
C THR A 75 -9.48 -7.67 -4.62
N GLN A 76 -10.43 -6.76 -4.88
CA GLN A 76 -10.86 -6.33 -6.21
C GLN A 76 -10.92 -4.81 -6.27
N ILE A 77 -10.64 -4.21 -7.43
CA ILE A 77 -10.52 -2.74 -7.55
C ILE A 77 -11.83 -2.00 -7.22
N ASP A 78 -12.97 -2.61 -7.56
CA ASP A 78 -14.33 -2.11 -7.31
C ASP A 78 -15.09 -3.01 -6.30
N GLY A 79 -14.37 -3.85 -5.57
CA GLY A 79 -14.96 -4.75 -4.58
C GLY A 79 -15.19 -4.09 -3.23
N ASP A 80 -15.65 -4.91 -2.28
CA ASP A 80 -15.87 -4.48 -0.91
C ASP A 80 -14.55 -4.29 -0.14
N CYS A 81 -14.57 -3.34 0.78
CA CYS A 81 -13.45 -3.08 1.68
C CYS A 81 -13.34 -4.21 2.70
N ILE A 82 -12.18 -4.89 2.73
CA ILE A 82 -11.94 -6.05 3.61
C ILE A 82 -11.18 -5.66 4.89
N GLY A 83 -10.60 -4.46 4.95
CA GLY A 83 -9.88 -3.99 6.13
C GLY A 83 -9.41 -2.54 5.99
N GLU A 84 -9.06 -1.92 7.10
CA GLU A 84 -8.62 -0.52 7.13
C GLU A 84 -7.46 -0.34 8.11
N ILE A 85 -6.49 0.49 7.72
CA ILE A 85 -5.37 0.89 8.56
C ILE A 85 -5.46 2.39 8.79
N ASP A 86 -5.57 2.81 10.05
CA ASP A 86 -5.52 4.22 10.43
C ASP A 86 -4.12 4.80 10.17
N ILE A 87 -4.08 5.86 9.37
CA ILE A 87 -2.86 6.61 9.06
C ILE A 87 -2.86 7.92 9.83
N ARG A 88 -1.85 8.08 10.68
CA ARG A 88 -1.59 9.29 11.47
C ARG A 88 -0.26 9.91 11.06
N PRO A 89 -0.07 11.23 11.22
CA PRO A 89 1.23 11.85 10.98
C PRO A 89 2.33 11.16 11.79
N ASN A 90 3.50 10.95 11.16
CA ASN A 90 4.68 10.30 11.74
C ASN A 90 4.54 8.81 12.09
N ILE A 91 3.42 8.15 11.74
CA ILE A 91 3.32 6.69 11.85
C ILE A 91 4.33 6.03 10.90
N ARG A 92 5.02 5.00 11.37
CA ARG A 92 6.01 4.26 10.57
C ARG A 92 5.54 2.86 10.19
N ARG A 93 4.76 2.23 11.06
CA ARG A 93 4.22 0.89 10.86
C ARG A 93 2.83 0.82 11.48
N ALA A 94 1.88 0.27 10.75
CA ALA A 94 0.50 0.12 11.20
C ALA A 94 -0.07 -1.19 10.66
N LYS A 95 -0.95 -1.84 11.43
CA LYS A 95 -1.46 -3.18 11.13
C LYS A 95 -2.98 -3.24 11.19
N THR A 96 -3.55 -4.17 10.44
CA THR A 96 -4.95 -4.60 10.57
C THR A 96 -5.05 -6.10 10.41
N GLY A 97 -5.93 -6.73 11.17
CA GLY A 97 -6.36 -8.12 10.94
C GLY A 97 -7.37 -8.16 9.80
N ILE A 98 -7.30 -9.18 8.96
CA ILE A 98 -8.18 -9.36 7.79
C ILE A 98 -8.33 -10.85 7.54
N ARG A 99 -9.51 -11.27 7.08
CA ARG A 99 -9.70 -12.63 6.55
C ARG A 99 -9.76 -12.56 5.04
N PHE A 100 -8.89 -13.31 4.39
CA PHE A 100 -8.90 -13.47 2.94
C PHE A 100 -9.67 -14.74 2.56
N SER A 101 -10.24 -14.77 1.36
CA SER A 101 -10.78 -16.01 0.80
C SER A 101 -9.68 -16.78 0.06
N LEU A 102 -9.80 -18.10 -0.03
CA LEU A 102 -8.79 -18.97 -0.65
C LEU A 102 -8.48 -18.65 -2.12
N ALA A 103 -9.38 -17.93 -2.81
CA ALA A 103 -9.24 -17.61 -4.22
C ALA A 103 -8.51 -16.27 -4.50
N GLU A 104 -8.18 -15.50 -3.46
CA GLU A 104 -7.66 -14.15 -3.66
C GLU A 104 -6.20 -14.15 -4.04
N SER A 105 -5.89 -13.43 -5.12
CA SER A 105 -4.53 -13.28 -5.64
C SER A 105 -4.13 -11.82 -5.84
N ALA A 106 -4.96 -10.87 -5.39
CA ALA A 106 -4.68 -9.45 -5.51
C ALA A 106 -4.97 -8.73 -4.20
N LEU A 107 -4.18 -7.69 -3.95
CA LEU A 107 -4.36 -6.76 -2.85
C LEU A 107 -4.25 -5.33 -3.37
N TYR A 108 -5.28 -4.54 -3.13
CA TYR A 108 -5.34 -3.13 -3.45
C TYR A 108 -5.42 -2.32 -2.18
N PHE A 109 -4.66 -1.23 -2.14
CA PHE A 109 -4.76 -0.22 -1.11
C PHE A 109 -5.33 1.07 -1.72
N ARG A 110 -6.38 1.61 -1.11
CA ARG A 110 -6.91 2.94 -1.42
C ARG A 110 -6.66 3.87 -0.24
N PHE A 111 -5.95 4.96 -0.47
CA PHE A 111 -5.78 5.98 0.56
C PHE A 111 -6.94 6.98 0.50
N GLU A 112 -7.62 7.19 1.63
CA GLU A 112 -8.68 8.18 1.80
C GLU A 112 -8.24 9.14 2.90
N GLY A 113 -7.97 10.40 2.56
CA GLY A 113 -7.44 11.36 3.52
C GLY A 113 -6.65 12.52 2.93
N SER A 114 -5.85 13.16 3.78
CA SER A 114 -5.09 14.36 3.46
C SER A 114 -3.59 14.15 3.59
N GLY A 115 -2.81 15.01 2.92
CA GLY A 115 -1.35 14.99 2.93
C GLY A 115 -0.74 14.05 1.89
N LYS A 116 0.47 13.58 2.16
CA LYS A 116 1.25 12.71 1.27
C LYS A 116 1.75 11.49 2.03
N LEU A 117 1.32 10.33 1.57
CA LEU A 117 1.74 9.03 2.07
C LEU A 117 2.76 8.41 1.11
N ASN A 118 3.77 7.75 1.66
CA ASN A 118 4.60 6.80 0.91
C ASN A 118 4.37 5.42 1.51
N LEU A 119 4.08 4.43 0.66
CA LEU A 119 3.98 3.03 1.04
C LEU A 119 5.32 2.36 0.74
N LEU A 120 6.10 2.09 1.79
CA LEU A 120 7.47 1.56 1.69
C LEU A 120 7.48 0.08 1.36
N ASN A 121 6.73 -0.70 2.13
CA ASN A 121 6.46 -2.11 1.93
C ASN A 121 5.21 -2.51 2.73
N PHE A 122 4.77 -3.73 2.54
CA PHE A 122 3.80 -4.38 3.42
C PHE A 122 4.21 -5.83 3.66
N THR A 123 3.76 -6.38 4.77
CA THR A 123 3.92 -7.79 5.14
C THR A 123 2.53 -8.40 5.29
N VAL A 124 2.36 -9.60 4.75
CA VAL A 124 1.19 -10.45 4.99
C VAL A 124 1.50 -11.32 6.19
N THR A 125 0.69 -11.23 7.24
CA THR A 125 0.84 -12.09 8.43
C THR A 125 -0.03 -13.31 8.30
N THR A 126 0.42 -14.46 8.81
CA THR A 126 -0.38 -15.69 8.86
C THR A 126 -0.84 -15.98 10.28
N SER A 127 -1.93 -16.74 10.42
CA SER A 127 -2.51 -17.11 11.72
C SER A 127 -1.59 -17.98 12.59
N LYS A 128 -0.49 -18.50 12.04
CA LYS A 128 0.46 -19.37 12.74
C LYS A 128 1.56 -18.61 13.49
N GLU A 129 1.75 -17.31 13.24
CA GLU A 129 2.86 -16.52 13.81
C GLU A 129 2.56 -15.88 15.19
N ASP A 130 1.32 -15.98 15.70
CA ASP A 130 0.95 -15.41 17.01
C ASP A 130 1.29 -16.32 18.23
N ASN A 131 1.99 -17.45 18.02
CA ASN A 131 2.33 -18.45 19.06
C ASN A 131 3.84 -18.70 19.23
N SER A 132 4.69 -17.66 19.16
CA SER A 132 6.13 -17.79 19.48
C SER A 132 6.63 -16.63 20.33
#